data_AF-A0A291KIQ8-F1
#
_entry.id   AF-A0A291KIQ8-F1
#
_cell.length_a   1.000
_cell.length_b   1.000
_cell.length_c   1.000
_cell.angle_alpha   90.00
_cell.angle_beta   90.00
_cell.angle_gamma   90.00
#
_symmetry.space_group_name_H-M   'P 1'
#
loop_
_entity.id
_entity.type
_entity.pdbx_description
1 polymer ?
#
loop_
_entity_poly.entity_id
_entity_poly.type
_entity_poly.pdbx_seq_one_letter_code
_entity_poly.pdbx_strand_id
1 'polypeptide(L)'
;MAFGIKRSELNDWKKRVSQGEIAFLTHWWQDKRFPGVKSFTKVGCADREKLIEWGRQYGLQPEWMDLKHEDFPHFDLFGDNQYHILRAEGLEATFERFDITLSEGETKMTTHTLINDKASIKVATLGAELQSFVLKETGIEYLWQADPAYWGRHSPVLFPNVGRLKEDCFYFEGERYEQPQHGFARDSEFTLLTSSPTHLLFELTESEKTLKNYPFRFKLHVGYYLDGATLKVEWTVENPADTDLYFSIGGHPAFNIPLEAGEKLADYRLAFDAPYTGELLGLKGPYLEASERHKLTETPQQFITLDKSLFEKDALIFDDLKTIKLEDQLGRHGVCVNTAEMAFVGVWSPTDAAPFVCIEPWQGIADTVDTTQEWTEKFASHQLAPQQIYKTAYEVTVY
;
A
#
# COMPACT_ATOMS: atom_id res chain seq x y z
N MET A 1 -7.38 38.58 -3.94
CA MET A 1 -6.30 39.50 -3.52
C MET A 1 -5.47 38.76 -2.47
N ALA A 2 -4.14 38.73 -2.63
CA ALA A 2 -3.26 38.13 -1.62
C ALA A 2 -3.11 39.08 -0.43
N PHE A 3 -3.38 38.59 0.79
CA PHE A 3 -3.24 39.36 2.03
C PHE A 3 -2.37 38.60 3.03
N GLY A 4 -1.70 39.32 3.94
CA GLY A 4 -0.80 38.72 4.94
C GLY A 4 0.65 38.52 4.50
N ILE A 5 1.01 39.00 3.31
CA ILE A 5 2.40 39.00 2.79
C ILE A 5 2.88 40.43 2.51
N LYS A 6 4.16 40.68 2.73
CA LYS A 6 4.84 41.92 2.35
C LYS A 6 5.15 41.90 0.86
N ARG A 7 5.22 43.09 0.25
CA ARG A 7 5.63 43.24 -1.16
C ARG A 7 7.02 42.65 -1.43
N SER A 8 7.92 42.70 -0.44
CA SER A 8 9.25 42.09 -0.52
C SER A 8 9.19 40.56 -0.65
N GLU A 9 8.28 39.90 0.09
CA GLU A 9 8.12 38.44 0.05
C GLU A 9 7.58 37.99 -1.31
N LEU A 10 6.59 38.72 -1.86
CA LEU A 10 6.09 38.46 -3.21
C LEU A 10 7.17 38.66 -4.28
N ASN A 11 7.99 39.70 -4.16
CA ASN A 11 9.06 39.97 -5.12
C ASN A 11 10.17 38.92 -5.04
N ASP A 12 10.50 38.46 -3.83
CA ASP A 12 11.49 37.38 -3.64
C ASP A 12 10.99 36.06 -4.23
N TRP A 13 9.73 35.70 -3.98
CA TRP A 13 9.11 34.53 -4.61
C TRP A 13 9.18 34.61 -6.14
N LYS A 14 8.75 35.74 -6.74
CA LYS A 14 8.83 35.94 -8.20
C LYS A 14 10.25 35.78 -8.72
N LYS A 15 11.24 36.37 -8.03
CA LYS A 15 12.65 36.28 -8.41
C LYS A 15 13.12 34.83 -8.43
N ARG A 16 12.83 34.06 -7.37
CA ARG A 16 13.23 32.65 -7.25
C ARG A 16 12.54 31.77 -8.29
N VAL A 17 11.24 31.97 -8.53
CA VAL A 17 10.51 31.30 -9.61
C VAL A 17 11.19 31.54 -10.96
N SER A 18 11.49 32.81 -11.29
CA SER A 18 12.15 33.17 -12.55
C SER A 18 13.59 32.63 -12.68
N GLN A 19 14.23 32.27 -11.55
CA GLN A 19 15.55 31.63 -11.53
C GLN A 19 15.48 30.10 -11.71
N GLY A 20 14.29 29.52 -11.86
CA GLY A 20 14.11 28.07 -11.98
C GLY A 20 14.22 27.33 -10.64
N GLU A 21 14.06 28.04 -9.52
CA GLU A 21 13.94 27.43 -8.20
C GLU A 21 12.48 27.05 -7.90
N ILE A 22 12.29 25.95 -7.18
CA ILE A 22 11.00 25.65 -6.54
C ILE A 22 10.84 26.64 -5.37
N ALA A 23 9.87 27.55 -5.51
CA ALA A 23 9.66 28.63 -4.57
C ALA A 23 8.23 28.61 -4.02
N PHE A 24 8.12 28.81 -2.70
CA PHE A 24 6.86 28.76 -1.96
C PHE A 24 6.42 30.16 -1.52
N LEU A 25 5.13 30.46 -1.65
CA LEU A 25 4.53 31.68 -1.11
C LEU A 25 3.15 31.40 -0.54
N THR A 26 3.06 31.42 0.79
CA THR A 26 1.79 31.29 1.51
C THR A 26 1.16 32.65 1.75
N HIS A 27 -0.15 32.76 1.52
CA HIS A 27 -0.91 33.95 1.92
C HIS A 27 -2.35 33.61 2.31
N TRP A 28 -3.02 34.52 3.01
CA TRP A 28 -4.43 34.36 3.37
C TRP A 28 -5.31 34.43 2.12
N TRP A 29 -6.31 33.57 2.08
CA TRP A 29 -7.30 33.49 1.02
C TRP A 29 -8.60 32.90 1.55
N GLN A 30 -9.70 33.51 1.14
CA GLN A 30 -11.02 33.07 1.56
C GLN A 30 -11.92 33.02 0.32
N ASP A 31 -12.51 31.86 0.06
CA ASP A 31 -13.46 31.64 -1.02
C ASP A 31 -14.66 30.88 -0.49
N LYS A 32 -15.86 31.32 -0.88
CA LYS A 32 -17.12 30.72 -0.42
C LYS A 32 -17.26 29.26 -0.84
N ARG A 33 -16.53 28.82 -1.87
CA ARG A 33 -16.53 27.43 -2.36
C ARG A 33 -15.74 26.48 -1.47
N PHE A 34 -14.84 26.99 -0.62
CA PHE A 34 -13.97 26.19 0.24
C PHE A 34 -14.09 26.67 1.70
N PRO A 35 -15.22 26.39 2.36
CA PRO A 35 -15.43 26.78 3.75
C PRO A 35 -14.39 26.10 4.66
N GLY A 36 -13.75 26.87 5.54
CA GLY A 36 -12.71 26.38 6.45
C GLY A 36 -11.28 26.56 5.93
N VAL A 37 -11.07 26.70 4.62
CA VAL A 37 -9.76 27.04 4.04
C VAL A 37 -9.50 28.53 4.22
N LYS A 38 -8.46 28.87 4.99
CA LYS A 38 -8.10 30.27 5.29
C LYS A 38 -6.87 30.74 4.55
N SER A 39 -6.00 29.85 4.10
CA SER A 39 -4.79 30.19 3.35
C SER A 39 -4.57 29.23 2.19
N PHE A 40 -3.66 29.61 1.30
CA PHE A 40 -3.08 28.70 0.33
C PHE A 40 -1.61 29.02 0.12
N THR A 41 -0.87 28.07 -0.45
CA THR A 41 0.53 28.21 -0.82
C THR A 41 0.71 28.09 -2.33
N LYS A 42 1.32 29.09 -2.95
CA LYS A 42 1.81 28.99 -4.34
C LYS A 42 3.15 28.28 -4.35
N VAL A 43 3.29 27.24 -5.16
CA VAL A 43 4.59 26.63 -5.45
C VAL A 43 4.90 26.82 -6.92
N GLY A 44 5.86 27.68 -7.23
CA GLY A 44 6.18 28.06 -8.60
C GLY A 44 7.63 27.76 -8.97
N CYS A 45 7.87 27.59 -10.26
CA CYS A 45 9.19 27.47 -10.87
C CYS A 45 9.07 27.70 -12.38
N ALA A 46 9.90 28.56 -12.96
CA ALA A 46 9.85 28.85 -14.41
C ALA A 46 10.22 27.63 -15.28
N ASP A 47 11.04 26.72 -14.75
CA ASP A 47 11.25 25.39 -15.33
C ASP A 47 10.04 24.50 -15.02
N ARG A 48 9.19 24.29 -16.04
CA ARG A 48 7.92 23.56 -15.90
C ARG A 48 8.12 22.07 -15.71
N GLU A 49 9.12 21.47 -16.34
CA GLU A 49 9.39 20.04 -16.19
C GLU A 49 9.85 19.76 -14.77
N LYS A 50 10.73 20.61 -14.24
CA LYS A 50 11.16 20.56 -12.84
C LYS A 50 10.00 20.75 -11.86
N LEU A 51 9.07 21.67 -12.15
CA LEU A 51 7.89 21.89 -11.31
C LEU A 51 6.93 20.69 -11.33
N ILE A 52 6.74 20.08 -12.51
CA ILE A 52 5.93 18.87 -12.67
C ILE A 52 6.54 17.71 -11.89
N GLU A 53 7.85 17.51 -12.02
CA GLU A 53 8.55 16.43 -11.32
C GLU A 53 8.49 16.62 -9.80
N TRP A 54 8.69 17.87 -9.34
CA TRP A 54 8.46 18.24 -7.94
C TRP A 54 7.00 18.03 -7.50
N GLY A 55 6.01 18.20 -8.38
CA GLY A 55 4.61 17.96 -8.06
C GLY A 55 4.27 16.47 -7.95
N ARG A 56 4.88 15.63 -8.80
CA ARG A 56 4.62 14.18 -8.86
C ARG A 56 4.97 13.45 -7.57
N GLN A 57 6.05 13.81 -6.89
CA GLN A 57 6.41 13.24 -5.57
C GLN A 57 5.30 13.46 -4.51
N TYR A 58 4.40 14.41 -4.73
CA TYR A 58 3.26 14.70 -3.84
C TYR A 58 1.90 14.36 -4.47
N GLY A 59 1.88 13.64 -5.60
CA GLY A 59 0.65 13.26 -6.29
C GLY A 59 -0.06 14.39 -7.03
N LEU A 60 0.58 15.55 -7.21
CA LEU A 60 0.01 16.68 -7.94
C LEU A 60 0.05 16.41 -9.46
N GLN A 61 -1.09 16.60 -10.12
CA GLN A 61 -1.22 16.37 -11.56
C GLN A 61 -0.82 17.62 -12.35
N PRO A 62 -0.07 17.51 -13.47
CA PRO A 62 0.34 18.66 -14.29
C PRO A 62 -0.81 19.59 -14.69
N GLU A 63 -2.01 19.03 -14.90
CA GLU A 63 -3.23 19.75 -15.29
C GLU A 63 -3.76 20.68 -14.19
N TRP A 64 -3.29 20.53 -12.95
CA TRP A 64 -3.67 21.39 -11.82
C TRP A 64 -2.82 22.65 -11.72
N MET A 65 -1.79 22.81 -12.56
CA MET A 65 -0.95 24.00 -12.58
C MET A 65 -1.74 25.22 -13.10
N ASP A 66 -1.64 26.34 -12.39
CA ASP A 66 -2.09 27.63 -12.93
C ASP A 66 -1.05 28.16 -13.93
N LEU A 67 -1.48 28.21 -15.20
CA LEU A 67 -0.72 28.70 -16.34
C LEU A 67 -1.20 30.06 -16.86
N LYS A 68 -2.13 30.72 -16.17
CA LYS A 68 -2.70 32.02 -16.61
C LYS A 68 -1.67 33.15 -16.58
N HIS A 69 -0.62 33.00 -15.79
CA HIS A 69 0.53 33.88 -15.75
C HIS A 69 1.74 33.13 -16.30
N GLU A 70 2.02 33.30 -17.59
CA GLU A 70 3.07 32.54 -18.31
C GLU A 70 4.45 32.62 -17.65
N ASP A 71 4.76 33.76 -17.01
CA ASP A 71 6.02 34.02 -16.31
C ASP A 71 6.14 33.30 -14.95
N PHE A 72 5.03 32.82 -14.39
CA PHE A 72 4.97 32.24 -13.05
C PHE A 72 4.04 31.03 -13.00
N PRO A 73 4.35 29.93 -13.72
CA PRO A 73 3.60 28.69 -13.57
C PRO A 73 3.72 28.17 -12.14
N HIS A 74 2.61 27.77 -11.54
CA HIS A 74 2.59 27.34 -10.13
C HIS A 74 1.45 26.38 -9.81
N PHE A 75 1.61 25.59 -8.77
CA PHE A 75 0.53 24.90 -8.07
C PHE A 75 -0.06 25.78 -6.97
N ASP A 76 -1.35 25.63 -6.72
CA ASP A 76 -2.04 26.19 -5.56
C ASP A 76 -2.36 25.08 -4.56
N LEU A 77 -1.68 25.10 -3.41
CA LEU A 77 -1.88 24.14 -2.33
C LEU A 77 -2.79 24.73 -1.27
N PHE A 78 -3.85 24.03 -0.90
CA PHE A 78 -4.77 24.44 0.17
C PHE A 78 -5.28 23.22 0.92
N GLY A 79 -5.81 23.43 2.13
CA GLY A 79 -6.30 22.34 2.99
C GLY A 79 -5.21 21.34 3.35
N ASP A 80 -5.54 20.05 3.39
CA ASP A 80 -4.61 19.03 3.87
C ASP A 80 -3.40 18.84 2.95
N ASN A 81 -3.56 19.03 1.63
CA ASN A 81 -2.43 19.07 0.68
C ASN A 81 -1.42 20.17 1.03
N GLN A 82 -1.89 21.34 1.46
CA GLN A 82 -1.01 22.43 1.91
C GLN A 82 -0.26 22.02 3.17
N TYR A 83 -0.93 21.39 4.14
CA TYR A 83 -0.33 20.93 5.38
C TYR A 83 0.77 19.90 5.12
N HIS A 84 0.46 18.83 4.39
CA HIS A 84 1.38 17.71 4.17
C HIS A 84 2.63 18.13 3.39
N ILE A 85 2.45 18.88 2.30
CA ILE A 85 3.56 19.26 1.42
C ILE A 85 4.47 20.28 2.09
N LEU A 86 3.92 21.31 2.74
CA LEU A 86 4.76 22.28 3.45
C LEU A 86 5.57 21.63 4.57
N ARG A 87 5.02 20.60 5.22
CA ARG A 87 5.74 19.85 6.24
C ARG A 87 6.87 19.00 5.66
N ALA A 88 6.61 18.31 4.55
CA ALA A 88 7.63 17.53 3.84
C ALA A 88 8.80 18.42 3.36
N GLU A 89 8.50 19.67 2.99
CA GLU A 89 9.47 20.67 2.56
C GLU A 89 10.15 21.43 3.72
N GLY A 90 9.85 21.09 4.99
CA GLY A 90 10.46 21.72 6.16
C GLY A 90 10.03 23.18 6.41
N LEU A 91 8.82 23.55 5.97
CA LEU A 91 8.28 24.91 6.02
C LEU A 91 7.27 25.11 7.16
N GLU A 92 7.34 24.34 8.23
CA GLU A 92 6.39 24.39 9.37
C GLU A 92 6.38 25.76 10.08
N ALA A 93 7.43 26.56 9.92
CA ALA A 93 7.46 27.95 10.40
C ALA A 93 6.33 28.81 9.83
N THR A 94 5.70 28.39 8.72
CA THR A 94 4.55 29.07 8.12
C THR A 94 3.21 28.73 8.81
N PHE A 95 3.14 27.65 9.59
CA PHE A 95 1.87 27.10 10.09
C PHE A 95 1.22 28.03 11.10
N GLU A 96 2.00 28.52 12.07
CA GLU A 96 1.51 29.46 13.08
C GLU A 96 1.07 30.79 12.45
N ARG A 97 1.81 31.26 11.43
CA ARG A 97 1.53 32.54 10.77
C ARG A 97 0.24 32.51 9.93
N PHE A 98 -0.11 31.36 9.35
CA PHE A 98 -1.21 31.22 8.39
C PHE A 98 -2.30 30.23 8.81
N ASP A 99 -2.34 29.84 10.09
CA ASP A 99 -3.32 28.93 10.68
C ASP A 99 -3.51 27.66 9.83
N ILE A 100 -2.40 27.05 9.44
CA ILE A 100 -2.39 25.84 8.63
C ILE A 100 -2.51 24.64 9.57
N THR A 101 -3.70 24.06 9.60
CA THR A 101 -4.03 22.87 10.39
C THR A 101 -4.61 21.79 9.49
N LEU A 102 -4.54 20.54 9.93
CA LEU A 102 -5.35 19.48 9.33
C LEU A 102 -6.83 19.76 9.59
N SER A 103 -7.68 19.31 8.67
CA SER A 103 -9.13 19.32 8.86
C SER A 103 -9.53 18.44 10.06
N GLU A 104 -10.55 18.86 10.83
CA GLU A 104 -11.08 18.05 11.94
C GLU A 104 -11.61 16.73 11.39
N GLY A 105 -10.91 15.61 11.68
CA GLY A 105 -11.27 14.27 11.23
C GLY A 105 -10.19 13.54 10.43
N GLU A 106 -9.14 14.23 9.97
CA GLU A 106 -7.97 13.59 9.38
C GLU A 106 -6.90 13.34 10.44
N THR A 107 -6.74 12.08 10.85
CA THR A 107 -5.57 11.65 11.62
C THR A 107 -4.35 11.81 10.73
N LYS A 108 -3.34 12.49 11.27
CA LYS A 108 -2.03 12.76 10.66
C LYS A 108 -1.44 11.45 10.14
N MET A 109 -1.32 11.29 8.81
CA MET A 109 -0.50 10.25 8.16
C MET A 109 0.84 10.14 8.90
N THR A 110 1.00 9.11 9.71
CA THR A 110 2.15 8.96 10.60
C THR A 110 2.80 7.62 10.35
N THR A 111 4.12 7.64 10.18
CA THR A 111 4.92 6.43 10.07
C THR A 111 5.53 6.10 11.42
N HIS A 112 5.40 4.86 11.85
CA HIS A 112 5.97 4.31 13.07
C HIS A 112 7.14 3.38 12.74
N THR A 113 8.10 3.27 13.64
CA THR A 113 9.31 2.46 13.44
C THR A 113 9.39 1.39 14.52
N LEU A 114 9.61 0.14 14.11
CA LEU A 114 10.11 -0.93 14.99
C LEU A 114 11.58 -1.17 14.69
N ILE A 115 12.35 -1.41 15.74
CA ILE A 115 13.80 -1.54 15.66
C ILE A 115 14.32 -2.44 16.79
N ASN A 116 15.21 -3.36 16.45
CA ASN A 116 15.99 -4.17 17.38
C ASN A 116 17.46 -4.21 16.94
N ASP A 117 18.28 -5.11 17.47
CA ASP A 117 19.71 -5.19 17.13
C ASP A 117 19.99 -5.62 15.69
N LYS A 118 19.05 -6.32 15.04
CA LYS A 118 19.22 -6.93 13.72
C LYS A 118 18.56 -6.16 12.59
N ALA A 119 17.35 -5.64 12.81
CA ALA A 119 16.55 -5.04 11.76
C ALA A 119 15.81 -3.78 12.21
N SER A 120 15.30 -3.04 11.23
CA SER A 120 14.38 -1.92 11.40
C SER A 120 13.29 -1.98 10.35
N ILE A 121 12.05 -1.68 10.73
CA ILE A 121 10.92 -1.57 9.79
C ILE A 121 10.20 -0.23 9.97
N LYS A 122 9.44 0.19 8.95
CA LYS A 122 8.53 1.33 9.04
C LYS A 122 7.11 0.93 8.63
N VAL A 123 6.12 1.37 9.39
CA VAL A 123 4.70 1.09 9.14
C VAL A 123 3.91 2.39 9.18
N ALA A 124 3.14 2.69 8.15
CA ALA A 124 2.24 3.85 8.10
C ALA A 124 0.90 3.56 8.80
N THR A 125 0.30 4.57 9.40
CA THR A 125 -1.08 4.50 9.91
C THR A 125 -2.10 4.28 8.80
N LEU A 126 -1.88 4.86 7.61
CA LEU A 126 -2.70 4.56 6.43
C LEU A 126 -2.47 3.13 5.97
N GLY A 127 -3.57 2.39 5.88
CA GLY A 127 -3.56 0.99 5.48
C GLY A 127 -2.90 0.05 6.48
N ALA A 128 -2.44 0.55 7.64
CA ALA A 128 -1.44 -0.11 8.46
C ALA A 128 -0.25 -0.59 7.60
N GLU A 129 0.13 0.15 6.54
CA GLU A 129 1.00 -0.38 5.47
C GLU A 129 2.46 -0.52 5.95
N LEU A 130 3.06 -1.70 5.78
CA LEU A 130 4.51 -1.87 5.91
C LEU A 130 5.21 -1.19 4.73
N GLN A 131 6.16 -0.28 4.99
CA GLN A 131 6.81 0.56 3.98
C GLN A 131 8.34 0.39 3.90
N SER A 132 8.95 -0.27 4.88
CA SER A 132 10.40 -0.51 4.91
C SER A 132 10.72 -1.73 5.76
N PHE A 133 11.69 -2.54 5.32
CA PHE A 133 12.31 -3.60 6.09
C PHE A 133 13.81 -3.67 5.78
N VAL A 134 14.61 -3.11 6.69
CA VAL A 134 16.06 -2.99 6.55
C VAL A 134 16.77 -3.98 7.48
N LEU A 135 17.68 -4.78 6.93
CA LEU A 135 18.66 -5.54 7.71
C LEU A 135 19.83 -4.63 8.05
N LYS A 136 20.11 -4.41 9.34
CA LYS A 136 21.08 -3.41 9.80
C LYS A 136 22.52 -3.73 9.45
N GLU A 137 22.87 -5.02 9.42
CA GLU A 137 24.23 -5.48 9.15
C GLU A 137 24.69 -5.10 7.74
N THR A 138 23.80 -5.23 6.76
CA THR A 138 24.07 -4.97 5.34
C THR A 138 23.59 -3.59 4.90
N GLY A 139 22.58 -3.03 5.59
CA GLY A 139 21.89 -1.81 5.17
C GLY A 139 20.94 -2.01 3.99
N ILE A 140 20.69 -3.25 3.58
CA ILE A 140 19.80 -3.59 2.46
C ILE A 140 18.34 -3.30 2.85
N GLU A 141 17.62 -2.59 1.98
CA GLU A 141 16.17 -2.40 2.04
C GLU A 141 15.49 -3.50 1.22
N TYR A 142 14.79 -4.40 1.90
CA TYR A 142 14.16 -5.56 1.27
C TYR A 142 12.78 -5.23 0.71
N LEU A 143 12.11 -4.18 1.19
CA LEU A 143 10.77 -3.83 0.73
C LEU A 143 10.82 -2.83 -0.42
N TRP A 144 10.00 -3.06 -1.44
CA TRP A 144 9.80 -2.13 -2.54
C TRP A 144 9.42 -0.73 -2.06
N GLN A 145 10.02 0.30 -2.66
CA GLN A 145 9.91 1.70 -2.22
C GLN A 145 8.85 2.51 -3.00
N ALA A 146 7.84 1.82 -3.56
CA ALA A 146 6.66 2.42 -4.16
C ALA A 146 6.93 3.45 -5.28
N ASP A 147 7.95 3.24 -6.12
CA ASP A 147 8.17 4.10 -7.29
C ASP A 147 6.92 4.04 -8.20
N PRO A 148 6.20 5.16 -8.37
CA PRO A 148 4.96 5.18 -9.15
C PRO A 148 5.18 4.90 -10.63
N ALA A 149 6.43 4.94 -11.12
CA ALA A 149 6.76 4.48 -12.47
C ALA A 149 6.48 2.98 -12.68
N TYR A 150 6.45 2.19 -11.60
CA TYR A 150 6.14 0.77 -11.63
C TYR A 150 4.88 0.44 -10.82
N TRP A 151 4.88 0.78 -9.53
CA TRP A 151 3.75 0.51 -8.63
C TRP A 151 3.85 1.37 -7.37
N GLY A 152 2.88 2.27 -7.17
CA GLY A 152 2.88 3.26 -6.08
C GLY A 152 2.44 2.76 -4.71
N ARG A 153 2.69 1.48 -4.37
CA ARG A 153 2.42 0.90 -3.04
C ARG A 153 3.60 0.04 -2.60
N HIS A 154 3.65 -0.34 -1.32
CA HIS A 154 4.74 -1.13 -0.73
C HIS A 154 4.25 -2.52 -0.31
N SER A 155 3.28 -2.57 0.59
CA SER A 155 2.74 -3.79 1.19
C SER A 155 1.31 -3.57 1.73
N PRO A 156 0.33 -3.36 0.85
CA PRO A 156 -1.03 -3.07 1.27
C PRO A 156 -1.66 -4.26 2.01
N VAL A 157 -2.48 -3.95 3.02
CA VAL A 157 -3.40 -4.89 3.66
C VAL A 157 -4.69 -4.96 2.83
N LEU A 158 -5.10 -6.18 2.49
CA LEU A 158 -6.24 -6.47 1.63
C LEU A 158 -7.43 -6.87 2.51
N PHE A 159 -8.45 -6.04 2.58
CA PHE A 159 -9.67 -6.30 3.37
C PHE A 159 -10.80 -5.34 2.91
N PRO A 160 -12.06 -5.80 2.82
CA PRO A 160 -12.60 -7.12 3.22
C PRO A 160 -12.66 -8.14 2.08
N ASN A 161 -12.02 -7.88 0.94
CA ASN A 161 -11.84 -8.84 -0.14
C ASN A 161 -10.36 -8.93 -0.53
N VAL A 162 -9.96 -10.11 -1.00
CA VAL A 162 -8.69 -10.32 -1.72
C VAL A 162 -9.01 -10.39 -3.21
N GLY A 163 -8.16 -9.79 -4.04
CA GLY A 163 -8.35 -9.74 -5.48
C GLY A 163 -9.57 -8.91 -5.91
N ARG A 164 -10.00 -9.11 -7.16
CA ARG A 164 -11.09 -8.35 -7.77
C ARG A 164 -12.43 -9.06 -7.60
N LEU A 165 -13.47 -8.29 -7.34
CA LEU A 165 -14.85 -8.78 -7.43
C LEU A 165 -15.37 -8.60 -8.85
N LYS A 166 -16.25 -9.49 -9.30
CA LYS A 166 -16.85 -9.39 -10.63
C LYS A 166 -17.63 -8.08 -10.74
N GLU A 167 -17.28 -7.29 -11.75
CA GLU A 167 -17.86 -5.94 -11.97
C GLU A 167 -17.67 -4.98 -10.77
N ASP A 168 -16.63 -5.22 -9.95
CA ASP A 168 -16.28 -4.43 -8.76
C ASP A 168 -17.46 -4.27 -7.78
N CYS A 169 -18.25 -5.33 -7.61
CA CYS A 169 -19.42 -5.32 -6.72
C CYS A 169 -19.78 -6.71 -6.17
N PHE A 170 -20.60 -6.71 -5.11
CA PHE A 170 -21.26 -7.89 -4.56
C PHE A 170 -22.73 -7.58 -4.21
N TYR A 171 -23.50 -8.63 -3.97
CA TYR A 171 -24.87 -8.58 -3.46
C TYR A 171 -24.96 -9.13 -2.05
N PHE A 172 -25.78 -8.50 -1.22
CA PHE A 172 -26.10 -8.98 0.12
C PHE A 172 -27.52 -8.55 0.47
N GLU A 173 -28.35 -9.50 0.90
CA GLU A 173 -29.77 -9.29 1.21
C GLU A 173 -30.57 -8.60 0.07
N GLY A 174 -30.19 -8.88 -1.18
CA GLY A 174 -30.83 -8.31 -2.38
C GLY A 174 -30.36 -6.91 -2.77
N GLU A 175 -29.46 -6.29 -2.01
CA GLU A 175 -28.89 -4.98 -2.30
C GLU A 175 -27.49 -5.11 -2.92
N ARG A 176 -27.14 -4.21 -3.85
CA ARG A 176 -25.84 -4.17 -4.53
C ARG A 176 -24.90 -3.20 -3.84
N TYR A 177 -23.66 -3.65 -3.60
CA TYR A 177 -22.60 -2.84 -3.00
C TYR A 177 -21.38 -2.78 -3.91
N GLU A 178 -20.83 -1.58 -4.10
CA GLU A 178 -19.58 -1.38 -4.85
C GLU A 178 -18.38 -1.64 -3.94
N GLN A 179 -17.41 -2.41 -4.43
CA GLN A 179 -16.21 -2.74 -3.67
C GLN A 179 -15.02 -2.87 -4.63
N PRO A 180 -13.98 -2.02 -4.49
CA PRO A 180 -12.82 -2.08 -5.35
C PRO A 180 -12.00 -3.37 -5.14
N GLN A 181 -11.10 -3.62 -6.09
CA GLN A 181 -10.10 -4.67 -5.99
C GLN A 181 -9.30 -4.55 -4.67
N HIS A 182 -9.19 -5.64 -3.92
CA HIS A 182 -8.58 -5.74 -2.59
C HIS A 182 -9.21 -4.90 -1.45
N GLY A 183 -10.41 -4.38 -1.68
CA GLY A 183 -11.18 -3.68 -0.66
C GLY A 183 -10.62 -2.30 -0.30
N PHE A 184 -10.91 -1.86 0.92
CA PHE A 184 -10.71 -0.49 1.36
C PHE A 184 -9.68 -0.33 2.48
N ALA A 185 -9.20 -1.41 3.12
CA ALA A 185 -8.31 -1.29 4.28
C ALA A 185 -7.04 -0.50 3.94
N ARG A 186 -6.35 -0.83 2.84
CA ARG A 186 -5.17 -0.10 2.35
C ARG A 186 -5.37 1.40 2.08
N ASP A 187 -6.61 1.85 1.99
CA ASP A 187 -7.02 3.24 1.70
C ASP A 187 -7.73 3.88 2.91
N SER A 188 -7.64 3.24 4.09
CA SER A 188 -8.26 3.65 5.35
C SER A 188 -7.18 3.95 6.39
N GLU A 189 -7.43 4.97 7.20
CA GLU A 189 -6.53 5.34 8.30
C GLU A 189 -6.79 4.46 9.52
N PHE A 190 -5.74 3.82 10.04
CA PHE A 190 -5.83 3.00 11.24
C PHE A 190 -5.45 3.79 12.49
N THR A 191 -6.11 3.48 13.59
CA THR A 191 -5.74 3.99 14.92
C THR A 191 -4.63 3.12 15.50
N LEU A 192 -3.52 3.73 15.91
CA LEU A 192 -2.48 3.03 16.67
C LEU A 192 -2.95 2.78 18.11
N LEU A 193 -3.10 1.52 18.50
CA LEU A 193 -3.49 1.12 19.85
C LEU A 193 -2.29 0.90 20.78
N THR A 194 -1.25 0.22 20.28
CA THR A 194 -0.05 -0.14 21.06
C THR A 194 1.20 0.15 20.26
N SER A 195 2.23 0.69 20.93
CA SER A 195 3.55 0.86 20.35
C SER A 195 4.65 0.57 21.37
N SER A 196 5.64 -0.20 20.95
CA SER A 196 6.88 -0.49 21.65
C SER A 196 8.02 -0.57 20.62
N PRO A 197 9.29 -0.70 21.03
CA PRO A 197 10.41 -0.82 20.09
C PRO A 197 10.29 -1.99 19.10
N THR A 198 9.58 -3.06 19.44
CA THR A 198 9.49 -4.28 18.62
C THR A 198 8.06 -4.74 18.35
N HIS A 199 7.05 -3.94 18.72
CA HIS A 199 5.65 -4.28 18.47
C HIS A 199 4.78 -3.06 18.20
N LEU A 200 3.94 -3.12 17.16
CA LEU A 200 2.85 -2.18 16.87
C LEU A 200 1.53 -2.95 16.78
N LEU A 201 0.44 -2.31 17.20
CA LEU A 201 -0.92 -2.79 16.98
C LEU A 201 -1.79 -1.66 16.46
N PHE A 202 -2.34 -1.83 15.27
CA PHE A 202 -3.24 -0.90 14.61
C PHE A 202 -4.67 -1.43 14.62
N GLU A 203 -5.67 -0.54 14.65
CA GLU A 203 -7.10 -0.87 14.57
C GLU A 203 -7.80 -0.07 13.47
N LEU A 204 -8.65 -0.76 12.70
CA LEU A 204 -9.67 -0.16 11.84
C LEU A 204 -11.04 -0.73 12.23
N THR A 205 -12.00 0.15 12.47
CA THR A 205 -13.41 -0.22 12.70
C THR A 205 -14.28 0.30 11.56
N GLU A 206 -15.55 -0.10 11.52
CA GLU A 206 -16.48 0.47 10.57
C GLU A 206 -16.61 1.99 10.72
N SER A 207 -16.85 2.67 9.60
CA SER A 207 -17.21 4.10 9.53
C SER A 207 -18.45 4.27 8.64
N GLU A 208 -19.06 5.45 8.65
CA GLU A 208 -20.15 5.78 7.72
C GLU A 208 -19.73 5.59 6.25
N LYS A 209 -18.45 5.77 5.92
CA LYS A 209 -17.92 5.58 4.56
C LYS A 209 -17.86 4.10 4.20
N THR A 210 -17.33 3.24 5.08
CA THR A 210 -17.21 1.80 4.81
C THR A 210 -18.58 1.14 4.79
N LEU A 211 -19.49 1.52 5.71
CA LEU A 211 -20.84 0.94 5.81
C LEU A 211 -21.71 1.17 4.56
N LYS A 212 -21.43 2.19 3.75
CA LYS A 212 -22.12 2.41 2.47
C LYS A 212 -21.85 1.31 1.44
N ASN A 213 -20.66 0.71 1.51
CA ASN A 213 -20.14 -0.22 0.50
C ASN A 213 -19.87 -1.63 1.08
N TYR A 214 -19.99 -1.77 2.39
CA TYR A 214 -19.77 -3.01 3.12
C TYR A 214 -20.62 -2.98 4.39
N PRO A 215 -21.85 -3.54 4.36
CA PRO A 215 -22.87 -3.33 5.39
C PRO A 215 -22.64 -4.17 6.65
N PHE A 216 -21.38 -4.32 7.07
CA PHE A 216 -21.00 -5.10 8.23
C PHE A 216 -20.20 -4.25 9.20
N ARG A 217 -20.44 -4.48 10.49
CA ARG A 217 -19.61 -3.94 11.57
C ARG A 217 -18.43 -4.87 11.79
N PHE A 218 -17.26 -4.33 12.08
CA PHE A 218 -16.05 -5.12 12.23
C PHE A 218 -15.03 -4.38 13.11
N LYS A 219 -14.09 -5.14 13.67
CA LYS A 219 -12.81 -4.59 14.11
C LYS A 219 -11.70 -5.39 13.46
N LEU A 220 -10.84 -4.70 12.73
CA LEU A 220 -9.64 -5.26 12.14
C LEU A 220 -8.44 -4.76 12.93
N HIS A 221 -7.71 -5.67 13.58
CA HIS A 221 -6.40 -5.39 14.13
C HIS A 221 -5.29 -5.90 13.22
N VAL A 222 -4.28 -5.05 13.00
CA VAL A 222 -3.06 -5.41 12.28
C VAL A 222 -1.88 -5.24 13.24
N GLY A 223 -1.28 -6.36 13.61
CA GLY A 223 -0.14 -6.44 14.54
C GLY A 223 1.17 -6.69 13.81
N TYR A 224 2.19 -5.91 14.14
CA TYR A 224 3.57 -6.10 13.68
C TYR A 224 4.45 -6.47 14.86
N TYR A 225 5.20 -7.58 14.76
CA TYR A 225 6.12 -8.04 15.80
C TYR A 225 7.49 -8.32 15.19
N LEU A 226 8.51 -7.56 15.59
CA LEU A 226 9.87 -7.66 15.06
C LEU A 226 10.79 -8.39 16.05
N ASP A 227 11.20 -9.60 15.72
CA ASP A 227 12.16 -10.41 16.50
C ASP A 227 13.36 -10.81 15.64
N GLY A 228 14.56 -10.40 16.04
CA GLY A 228 15.75 -10.52 15.20
C GLY A 228 15.53 -9.91 13.80
N ALA A 229 15.74 -10.72 12.76
CA ALA A 229 15.50 -10.36 11.36
C ALA A 229 14.16 -10.89 10.82
N THR A 230 13.25 -11.31 11.71
CA THR A 230 11.93 -11.85 11.38
C THR A 230 10.85 -10.87 11.82
N LEU A 231 9.94 -10.57 10.90
CA LEU A 231 8.73 -9.81 11.14
C LEU A 231 7.52 -10.75 11.06
N LYS A 232 6.79 -10.90 12.17
CA LYS A 232 5.45 -11.49 12.15
C LYS A 232 4.41 -10.40 11.89
N VAL A 233 3.55 -10.62 10.90
CA VAL A 233 2.38 -9.80 10.62
C VAL A 233 1.14 -10.62 11.00
N GLU A 234 0.39 -10.13 11.97
CA GLU A 234 -0.77 -10.82 12.55
C GLU A 234 -2.04 -10.02 12.27
N TRP A 235 -3.09 -10.72 11.86
CA TRP A 235 -4.41 -10.14 11.70
C TRP A 235 -5.38 -10.73 12.71
N THR A 236 -6.15 -9.86 13.35
CA THR A 236 -7.33 -10.25 14.15
C THR A 236 -8.55 -9.56 13.58
N VAL A 237 -9.58 -10.33 13.24
CA VAL A 237 -10.88 -9.79 12.79
C VAL A 237 -11.92 -10.16 13.84
N GLU A 238 -12.58 -9.16 14.41
CA GLU A 238 -13.67 -9.34 15.37
C GLU A 238 -15.00 -8.96 14.73
N ASN A 239 -16.03 -9.75 15.00
CA ASN A 239 -17.41 -9.41 14.66
C ASN A 239 -18.13 -8.86 15.91
N PRO A 240 -18.29 -7.53 16.06
CA PRO A 240 -18.98 -6.94 17.20
C PRO A 240 -20.51 -6.98 17.10
N ALA A 241 -21.07 -7.41 15.96
CA ALA A 241 -22.50 -7.37 15.68
C ALA A 241 -23.25 -8.60 16.25
N ASP A 242 -24.57 -8.60 16.05
CA ASP A 242 -25.49 -9.71 16.30
C ASP A 242 -25.84 -10.51 15.03
N THR A 243 -25.24 -10.14 13.89
CA THR A 243 -25.33 -10.85 12.60
C THR A 243 -23.97 -11.42 12.18
N ASP A 244 -23.95 -12.34 11.21
CA ASP A 244 -22.70 -12.90 10.69
C ASP A 244 -21.89 -11.85 9.91
N LEU A 245 -20.57 -11.93 10.01
CA LEU A 245 -19.60 -11.12 9.26
C LEU A 245 -18.93 -11.99 8.20
N TYR A 246 -18.87 -11.51 6.95
CA TYR A 246 -18.24 -12.23 5.85
C TYR A 246 -17.07 -11.43 5.27
N PHE A 247 -15.87 -12.00 5.21
CA PHE A 247 -14.68 -11.28 4.75
C PHE A 247 -13.59 -12.20 4.19
N SER A 248 -12.69 -11.61 3.42
CA SER A 248 -11.35 -12.14 3.13
C SER A 248 -10.30 -11.18 3.67
N ILE A 249 -9.12 -11.71 3.98
CA ILE A 249 -7.98 -10.90 4.40
C ILE A 249 -6.69 -11.37 3.74
N GLY A 250 -5.76 -10.46 3.45
CA GLY A 250 -4.47 -10.82 2.89
C GLY A 250 -3.45 -9.69 2.97
N GLY A 251 -2.21 -10.02 2.64
CA GLY A 251 -1.12 -9.06 2.48
C GLY A 251 -0.61 -9.07 1.04
N HIS A 252 0.03 -7.98 0.64
CA HIS A 252 0.62 -7.84 -0.70
C HIS A 252 2.02 -7.21 -0.65
N PRO A 253 2.95 -7.72 0.19
CA PRO A 253 4.31 -7.17 0.25
C PRO A 253 5.06 -7.37 -1.05
N ALA A 254 5.59 -6.28 -1.60
CA ALA A 254 6.56 -6.27 -2.69
C ALA A 254 7.98 -6.22 -2.13
N PHE A 255 8.85 -7.08 -2.65
CA PHE A 255 10.25 -7.20 -2.22
C PHE A 255 11.20 -6.78 -3.33
N ASN A 256 12.17 -5.92 -3.02
CA ASN A 256 13.16 -5.43 -3.97
C ASN A 256 13.97 -6.57 -4.56
N ILE A 257 14.12 -6.55 -5.88
CA ILE A 257 15.16 -7.28 -6.62
C ILE A 257 15.62 -6.43 -7.80
N PRO A 258 16.93 -6.20 -8.00
CA PRO A 258 18.03 -6.69 -7.19
C PRO A 258 18.16 -5.99 -5.83
N LEU A 259 18.70 -6.72 -4.85
CA LEU A 259 19.06 -6.22 -3.52
C LEU A 259 20.44 -5.52 -3.52
N GLU A 260 21.36 -5.92 -4.40
CA GLU A 260 22.67 -5.28 -4.57
C GLU A 260 22.84 -4.61 -5.95
N ALA A 261 23.67 -3.57 -6.00
CA ALA A 261 23.97 -2.88 -7.25
C ALA A 261 24.73 -3.79 -8.23
N GLY A 262 24.24 -3.88 -9.46
CA GLY A 262 24.88 -4.64 -10.55
C GLY A 262 24.32 -6.05 -10.78
N GLU A 263 23.46 -6.53 -9.88
CA GLU A 263 22.68 -7.75 -10.08
C GLU A 263 21.49 -7.51 -11.03
N LYS A 264 20.90 -8.60 -11.52
CA LYS A 264 19.78 -8.62 -12.46
C LYS A 264 18.70 -9.57 -11.97
N LEU A 265 17.50 -9.46 -12.51
CA LEU A 265 16.38 -10.37 -12.22
C LEU A 265 16.77 -11.85 -12.32
N ALA A 266 17.53 -12.22 -13.35
CA ALA A 266 17.96 -13.60 -13.58
C ALA A 266 18.95 -14.14 -12.53
N ASP A 267 19.53 -13.27 -11.69
CA ASP A 267 20.41 -13.63 -10.57
C ASP A 267 19.59 -14.02 -9.32
N TYR A 268 18.26 -13.97 -9.41
CA TYR A 268 17.31 -14.32 -8.35
C TYR A 268 16.48 -15.56 -8.70
N ARG A 269 15.95 -16.20 -7.67
CA ARG A 269 15.07 -17.37 -7.79
C ARG A 269 13.97 -17.36 -6.75
N LEU A 270 12.85 -17.97 -7.09
CA LEU A 270 11.91 -18.51 -6.11
C LEU A 270 12.45 -19.85 -5.64
N ALA A 271 12.58 -20.06 -4.33
CA ALA A 271 13.06 -21.30 -3.74
C ALA A 271 12.05 -21.87 -2.73
N PHE A 272 11.98 -23.20 -2.71
CA PHE A 272 11.05 -24.00 -1.92
C PHE A 272 11.80 -24.94 -0.98
N ASP A 273 11.20 -25.31 0.15
CA ASP A 273 11.84 -26.20 1.13
C ASP A 273 12.03 -27.63 0.59
N ALA A 274 11.20 -28.05 -0.36
CA ALA A 274 11.30 -29.29 -1.11
C ALA A 274 10.85 -29.04 -2.57
N PRO A 275 11.18 -29.93 -3.53
CA PRO A 275 10.68 -29.79 -4.89
C PRO A 275 9.16 -29.60 -4.92
N TYR A 276 8.70 -28.51 -5.53
CA TYR A 276 7.27 -28.20 -5.61
C TYR A 276 6.60 -29.18 -6.56
N THR A 277 5.58 -29.88 -6.07
CA THR A 277 4.82 -30.89 -6.82
C THR A 277 3.37 -30.50 -7.09
N GLY A 278 2.92 -29.35 -6.54
CA GLY A 278 1.57 -28.87 -6.70
C GLY A 278 1.32 -28.27 -8.08
N GLU A 279 0.09 -27.82 -8.28
CA GLU A 279 -0.32 -27.05 -9.45
C GLU A 279 -0.67 -25.63 -9.01
N LEU A 280 -0.61 -24.69 -9.94
CA LEU A 280 -1.08 -23.33 -9.77
C LEU A 280 -2.55 -23.24 -10.15
N LEU A 281 -3.29 -22.38 -9.45
CA LEU A 281 -4.64 -22.02 -9.84
C LEU A 281 -4.61 -21.11 -11.08
N GLY A 282 -5.54 -21.34 -12.01
CA GLY A 282 -5.68 -20.55 -13.22
C GLY A 282 -6.41 -19.22 -13.00
N LEU A 283 -6.02 -18.22 -13.79
CA LEU A 283 -6.68 -16.91 -13.86
C LEU A 283 -7.27 -16.69 -15.26
N LYS A 284 -8.45 -16.07 -15.30
CA LYS A 284 -9.09 -15.60 -16.53
C LYS A 284 -9.35 -14.10 -16.42
N GLY A 285 -8.38 -13.32 -16.89
CA GLY A 285 -8.32 -11.90 -16.55
C GLY A 285 -8.12 -11.75 -15.04
N PRO A 286 -8.84 -10.83 -14.36
CA PRO A 286 -8.64 -10.59 -12.92
C PRO A 286 -9.39 -11.59 -12.01
N TYR A 287 -9.96 -12.65 -12.57
CA TYR A 287 -10.84 -13.59 -11.87
C TYR A 287 -10.23 -14.99 -11.81
N LEU A 288 -10.57 -15.73 -10.77
CA LEU A 288 -10.16 -17.12 -10.57
C LEU A 288 -10.93 -18.06 -11.50
N GLU A 289 -10.22 -18.84 -12.31
CA GLU A 289 -10.78 -19.98 -13.03
C GLU A 289 -10.47 -21.24 -12.22
N ALA A 290 -11.24 -21.48 -11.15
CA ALA A 290 -10.94 -22.54 -10.17
C ALA A 290 -10.90 -23.96 -10.78
N SER A 291 -11.51 -24.13 -11.96
CA SER A 291 -11.49 -25.39 -12.72
C SER A 291 -10.20 -25.61 -13.51
N GLU A 292 -9.42 -24.55 -13.73
CA GLU A 292 -8.18 -24.57 -14.49
C GLU A 292 -6.97 -24.62 -13.54
N ARG A 293 -6.09 -25.58 -13.77
CA ARG A 293 -4.83 -25.74 -13.04
C ARG A 293 -3.68 -25.91 -14.00
N HIS A 294 -2.52 -25.41 -13.60
CA HIS A 294 -1.31 -25.47 -14.40
C HIS A 294 -0.14 -25.97 -13.59
N LYS A 295 0.69 -26.80 -14.21
CA LYS A 295 1.99 -27.10 -13.63
C LYS A 295 2.88 -25.87 -13.72
N LEU A 296 3.53 -25.55 -12.61
CA LEU A 296 4.56 -24.52 -12.58
C LEU A 296 5.78 -24.93 -13.42
N THR A 297 6.16 -26.21 -13.37
CA THR A 297 7.23 -26.82 -14.19
C THR A 297 6.86 -28.23 -14.62
N GLU A 298 7.42 -28.71 -15.75
CA GLU A 298 7.17 -30.07 -16.26
C GLU A 298 7.58 -31.18 -15.28
N THR A 299 8.67 -30.94 -14.55
CA THR A 299 9.18 -31.81 -13.49
C THR A 299 9.26 -31.02 -12.17
N PRO A 300 9.07 -31.65 -11.00
CA PRO A 300 9.20 -30.96 -9.72
C PRO A 300 10.58 -30.31 -9.55
N GLN A 301 10.60 -29.03 -9.19
CA GLN A 301 11.83 -28.27 -8.95
C GLN A 301 11.81 -27.64 -7.57
N GLN A 302 12.99 -27.60 -6.93
CA GLN A 302 13.16 -26.94 -5.63
C GLN A 302 13.32 -25.42 -5.77
N PHE A 303 13.62 -24.94 -6.96
CA PHE A 303 13.70 -23.51 -7.24
C PHE A 303 13.34 -23.22 -8.69
N ILE A 304 13.00 -21.97 -8.96
CA ILE A 304 12.70 -21.44 -10.29
C ILE A 304 13.43 -20.11 -10.42
N THR A 305 14.30 -20.03 -11.43
CA THR A 305 14.97 -18.77 -11.75
C THR A 305 13.93 -17.75 -12.18
N LEU A 306 14.06 -16.52 -11.68
CA LEU A 306 13.18 -15.46 -12.10
C LEU A 306 13.52 -15.02 -13.51
N ASP A 307 12.49 -14.98 -14.34
CA ASP A 307 12.53 -14.39 -15.66
C ASP A 307 11.23 -13.64 -15.94
N LYS A 308 11.24 -12.76 -16.95
CA LYS A 308 10.10 -11.90 -17.26
C LYS A 308 8.85 -12.68 -17.70
N SER A 309 9.03 -13.82 -18.35
CA SER A 309 7.93 -14.62 -18.87
C SER A 309 7.15 -15.33 -17.76
N LEU A 310 7.74 -15.46 -16.57
CA LEU A 310 7.12 -16.10 -15.41
C LEU A 310 5.78 -15.43 -15.02
N PHE A 311 5.63 -14.13 -15.24
CA PHE A 311 4.45 -13.34 -14.87
C PHE A 311 3.61 -12.87 -16.07
N GLU A 312 3.89 -13.37 -17.28
CA GLU A 312 3.14 -12.98 -18.50
C GLU A 312 1.65 -13.35 -18.45
N LYS A 313 1.31 -14.40 -17.69
CA LYS A 313 -0.07 -14.88 -17.50
C LYS A 313 -0.68 -14.41 -16.17
N ASP A 314 -0.20 -13.27 -15.66
CA ASP A 314 -0.57 -12.71 -14.36
C ASP A 314 0.04 -13.51 -13.18
N ALA A 315 -0.45 -13.28 -11.96
CA ALA A 315 0.09 -13.86 -10.73
C ALA A 315 0.12 -15.40 -10.73
N LEU A 316 1.18 -15.98 -10.19
CA LEU A 316 1.24 -17.40 -9.84
C LEU A 316 0.48 -17.61 -8.54
N ILE A 317 -0.54 -18.46 -8.53
CA ILE A 317 -1.36 -18.67 -7.34
C ILE A 317 -1.19 -20.10 -6.84
N PHE A 318 -0.65 -20.23 -5.62
CA PHE A 318 -0.45 -21.48 -4.91
C PHE A 318 -1.56 -21.67 -3.86
N ASP A 319 -2.06 -22.89 -3.68
CA ASP A 319 -3.06 -23.25 -2.66
C ASP A 319 -2.57 -24.31 -1.65
N ASP A 320 -1.29 -24.72 -1.75
CA ASP A 320 -0.60 -25.58 -0.78
C ASP A 320 0.89 -25.21 -0.72
N LEU A 321 1.19 -24.02 -0.19
CA LEU A 321 2.56 -23.54 -0.03
C LEU A 321 2.77 -22.99 1.38
N LYS A 322 3.66 -23.65 2.13
CA LYS A 322 3.96 -23.30 3.54
C LYS A 322 5.07 -22.28 3.69
N THR A 323 6.03 -22.30 2.77
CA THR A 323 7.18 -21.41 2.77
C THR A 323 7.58 -21.14 1.33
N ILE A 324 7.97 -19.90 1.05
CA ILE A 324 8.60 -19.52 -0.21
C ILE A 324 9.71 -18.52 0.06
N LYS A 325 10.81 -18.65 -0.69
CA LYS A 325 11.95 -17.75 -0.61
C LYS A 325 12.14 -17.01 -1.93
N LEU A 326 12.46 -15.73 -1.85
CA LEU A 326 13.00 -14.95 -2.96
C LEU A 326 14.42 -14.57 -2.59
N GLU A 327 15.38 -15.16 -3.26
CA GLU A 327 16.80 -15.06 -2.89
C GLU A 327 17.71 -15.01 -4.12
N ASP A 328 18.93 -14.51 -3.93
CA ASP A 328 19.97 -14.63 -4.93
C ASP A 328 20.31 -16.10 -5.21
N GLN A 329 20.93 -16.39 -6.35
CA GLN A 329 21.28 -17.77 -6.74
C GLN A 329 22.20 -18.50 -5.74
N LEU A 330 22.94 -17.74 -4.91
CA LEU A 330 23.86 -18.25 -3.91
C LEU A 330 23.22 -18.42 -2.52
N GLY A 331 21.97 -17.97 -2.33
CA GLY A 331 21.27 -17.92 -1.05
C GLY A 331 21.93 -16.99 -0.03
N ARG A 332 22.68 -15.95 -0.46
CA ARG A 332 23.34 -15.01 0.47
C ARG A 332 22.39 -13.96 0.99
N HIS A 333 21.58 -13.41 0.10
CA HIS A 333 20.58 -12.41 0.41
C HIS A 333 19.20 -12.85 -0.07
N GLY A 334 18.19 -12.62 0.75
CA GLY A 334 16.83 -12.94 0.37
C GLY A 334 15.79 -12.70 1.45
N VAL A 335 14.55 -12.97 1.07
CA VAL A 335 13.40 -13.00 1.96
C VAL A 335 12.81 -14.40 1.98
N CYS A 336 12.48 -14.88 3.18
CA CYS A 336 11.72 -16.11 3.39
C CYS A 336 10.35 -15.72 3.96
N VAL A 337 9.29 -16.09 3.26
CA VAL A 337 7.90 -15.86 3.69
C VAL A 337 7.32 -17.18 4.16
N ASN A 338 6.97 -17.26 5.44
CA ASN A 338 6.25 -18.37 6.04
C ASN A 338 4.75 -18.11 5.90
N THR A 339 4.10 -18.96 5.12
CA THR A 339 2.69 -18.89 4.74
C THR A 339 1.91 -20.09 5.24
N ALA A 340 2.42 -20.81 6.26
CA ALA A 340 1.82 -22.05 6.76
C ALA A 340 0.37 -21.89 7.26
N GLU A 341 -0.03 -20.69 7.68
CA GLU A 341 -1.41 -20.38 8.07
C GLU A 341 -2.25 -19.82 6.92
N MET A 342 -1.72 -19.64 5.72
CA MET A 342 -2.44 -19.02 4.60
C MET A 342 -3.13 -20.09 3.74
N ALA A 343 -4.30 -19.74 3.21
CA ALA A 343 -5.02 -20.61 2.29
C ALA A 343 -4.43 -20.54 0.87
N PHE A 344 -3.94 -19.35 0.48
CA PHE A 344 -3.35 -19.12 -0.83
C PHE A 344 -2.10 -18.23 -0.73
N VAL A 345 -1.23 -18.36 -1.71
CA VAL A 345 -0.08 -17.45 -1.90
C VAL A 345 -0.06 -16.97 -3.33
N GLY A 346 -0.14 -15.67 -3.55
CA GLY A 346 0.12 -15.04 -4.84
C GLY A 346 1.61 -14.73 -5.00
N VAL A 347 2.18 -14.94 -6.19
CA VAL A 347 3.50 -14.40 -6.54
C VAL A 347 3.35 -13.62 -7.83
N TRP A 348 3.69 -12.34 -7.78
CA TRP A 348 3.40 -11.42 -8.87
C TRP A 348 4.53 -10.40 -9.04
N SER A 349 4.77 -10.01 -10.28
CA SER A 349 5.49 -8.78 -10.62
C SER A 349 4.75 -8.18 -11.81
N PRO A 350 4.68 -6.85 -11.93
CA PRO A 350 4.23 -6.27 -13.19
C PRO A 350 5.19 -6.74 -14.30
N THR A 351 4.65 -6.91 -15.50
CA THR A 351 5.34 -7.53 -16.65
C THR A 351 6.47 -6.67 -17.24
N ASP A 352 6.54 -5.40 -16.85
CA ASP A 352 7.65 -4.51 -17.14
C ASP A 352 8.88 -4.84 -16.28
N ALA A 353 10.02 -4.20 -16.53
CA ALA A 353 11.27 -4.44 -15.80
C ALA A 353 11.25 -3.90 -14.34
N ALA A 354 10.15 -4.14 -13.62
CA ALA A 354 10.02 -3.73 -12.23
C ALA A 354 11.06 -4.43 -11.37
N PRO A 355 11.77 -3.66 -10.53
CA PRO A 355 12.80 -4.21 -9.68
C PRO A 355 12.21 -4.75 -8.36
N PHE A 356 11.10 -5.49 -8.43
CA PHE A 356 10.49 -6.13 -7.28
C PHE A 356 9.66 -7.36 -7.65
N VAL A 357 9.43 -8.24 -6.68
CA VAL A 357 8.42 -9.32 -6.76
C VAL A 357 7.58 -9.29 -5.50
N CYS A 358 6.26 -9.38 -5.67
CA CYS A 358 5.30 -9.59 -4.61
C CYS A 358 5.21 -11.06 -4.23
N ILE A 359 5.15 -11.33 -2.93
CA ILE A 359 4.78 -12.63 -2.38
C ILE A 359 3.64 -12.36 -1.41
N GLU A 360 2.45 -12.82 -1.75
CA GLU A 360 1.20 -12.30 -1.22
C GLU A 360 0.46 -13.38 -0.41
N PRO A 361 0.53 -13.34 0.94
CA PRO A 361 -0.11 -14.31 1.82
C PRO A 361 -1.61 -14.01 1.92
N TRP A 362 -2.48 -14.95 1.57
CA TRP A 362 -3.92 -14.72 1.48
C TRP A 362 -4.79 -15.72 2.26
N GLN A 363 -5.84 -15.16 2.87
CA GLN A 363 -6.97 -15.82 3.50
C GLN A 363 -8.26 -15.40 2.77
N GLY A 364 -8.36 -15.88 1.53
CA GLY A 364 -9.39 -15.58 0.54
C GLY A 364 -8.76 -15.24 -0.81
N ILE A 365 -9.58 -15.09 -1.84
CA ILE A 365 -9.09 -14.93 -3.22
C ILE A 365 -10.09 -14.11 -4.05
N ALA A 366 -9.66 -13.69 -5.24
CA ALA A 366 -10.51 -13.04 -6.23
C ALA A 366 -11.80 -13.85 -6.50
N ASP A 367 -12.82 -13.19 -7.05
CA ASP A 367 -14.02 -13.89 -7.47
C ASP A 367 -13.72 -14.97 -8.51
N THR A 368 -14.45 -16.07 -8.44
CA THR A 368 -14.45 -17.06 -9.51
C THR A 368 -15.20 -16.53 -10.73
N VAL A 369 -14.85 -17.00 -11.92
CA VAL A 369 -15.52 -16.61 -13.17
C VAL A 369 -17.04 -16.85 -13.15
N ASP A 370 -17.47 -17.87 -12.42
CA ASP A 370 -18.83 -18.38 -12.31
C ASP A 370 -19.55 -17.93 -11.02
N THR A 371 -18.95 -17.00 -10.27
CA THR A 371 -19.54 -16.43 -9.05
C THR A 371 -20.99 -15.95 -9.28
N THR A 372 -21.84 -16.18 -8.27
CA THR A 372 -23.19 -15.59 -8.18
C THR A 372 -23.14 -14.12 -7.76
N GLN A 373 -21.98 -13.65 -7.30
CA GLN A 373 -21.75 -12.35 -6.64
C GLN A 373 -22.49 -12.18 -5.31
N GLU A 374 -23.18 -13.20 -4.81
CA GLU A 374 -23.73 -13.21 -3.46
C GLU A 374 -22.60 -13.30 -2.44
N TRP A 375 -22.50 -12.30 -1.57
CA TRP A 375 -21.37 -12.14 -0.65
C TRP A 375 -21.23 -13.32 0.32
N THR A 376 -22.35 -13.90 0.73
CA THR A 376 -22.39 -15.08 1.60
C THR A 376 -21.93 -16.36 0.92
N GLU A 377 -21.90 -16.38 -0.42
CA GLU A 377 -21.48 -17.52 -1.24
C GLU A 377 -20.07 -17.34 -1.83
N LYS A 378 -19.43 -16.18 -1.58
CA LYS A 378 -18.11 -15.87 -2.14
C LYS A 378 -17.11 -16.98 -1.81
N PHE A 379 -16.53 -17.57 -2.86
CA PHE A 379 -15.55 -18.63 -2.74
C PHE A 379 -14.37 -18.20 -1.84
N ALA A 380 -14.01 -19.10 -0.91
CA ALA A 380 -12.95 -18.92 0.08
C ALA A 380 -13.06 -17.64 0.94
N SER A 381 -14.27 -17.08 1.09
CA SER A 381 -14.54 -16.07 2.11
C SER A 381 -14.72 -16.74 3.48
N HIS A 382 -14.31 -16.05 4.53
CA HIS A 382 -14.60 -16.41 5.92
C HIS A 382 -16.02 -15.96 6.28
N GLN A 383 -16.69 -16.76 7.12
CA GLN A 383 -17.92 -16.40 7.83
C GLN A 383 -17.62 -16.43 9.32
N LEU A 384 -17.83 -15.31 10.00
CA LEU A 384 -17.55 -15.12 11.41
C LEU A 384 -18.84 -14.81 12.16
N ALA A 385 -19.25 -15.73 13.03
CA ALA A 385 -20.48 -15.59 13.82
C ALA A 385 -20.44 -14.37 14.78
N PRO A 386 -21.60 -13.94 15.30
CA PRO A 386 -21.69 -12.85 16.28
C PRO A 386 -20.72 -13.02 17.45
N GLN A 387 -20.03 -11.93 17.80
CA GLN A 387 -19.07 -11.86 18.91
C GLN A 387 -17.88 -12.84 18.81
N GLN A 388 -17.64 -13.42 17.63
CA GLN A 388 -16.49 -14.28 17.39
C GLN A 388 -15.28 -13.47 16.90
N ILE A 389 -14.12 -14.11 17.02
CA ILE A 389 -12.82 -13.56 16.64
C ILE A 389 -12.11 -14.56 15.74
N TYR A 390 -11.62 -14.09 14.60
CA TYR A 390 -10.73 -14.81 13.71
C TYR A 390 -9.30 -14.27 13.86
N LYS A 391 -8.30 -15.16 13.87
CA LYS A 391 -6.87 -14.80 13.96
C LYS A 391 -6.04 -15.62 12.99
N THR A 392 -5.06 -14.97 12.38
CA THR A 392 -4.04 -15.63 11.56
C THR A 392 -2.79 -14.76 11.45
N ALA A 393 -1.67 -15.31 11.04
CA ALA A 393 -0.43 -14.57 10.80
C ALA A 393 0.42 -15.18 9.67
N TYR A 394 1.28 -14.35 9.10
CA TYR A 394 2.41 -14.79 8.28
C TYR A 394 3.70 -14.17 8.80
N GLU A 395 4.84 -14.74 8.44
CA GLU A 395 6.15 -14.24 8.86
C GLU A 395 7.03 -13.96 7.65
N VAL A 396 7.84 -12.91 7.74
CA VAL A 396 8.85 -12.54 6.76
C VAL A 396 10.19 -12.49 7.46
N THR A 397 11.16 -13.28 7.01
CA THR A 397 12.54 -13.25 7.51
C THR A 397 13.46 -12.75 6.41
N VAL A 398 14.28 -11.75 6.71
CA VAL A 398 15.30 -11.22 5.80
C VAL A 398 16.69 -11.72 6.20
N TYR A 399 17.56 -11.99 5.23
CA TYR A 399 18.93 -12.46 5.45
C TYR A 399 19.90 -11.94 4.39
#